data_AF-A0A3B0TB41-F1
#
_entry.id   AF-A0A3B0TB41-F1
#
_cell.length_a   1.000
_cell.length_b   1.000
_cell.length_c   1.000
_cell.angle_alpha   90.00
_cell.angle_beta   90.00
_cell.angle_gamma   90.00
#
_symmetry.space_group_name_H-M   'P 1'
#
loop_
_entity.id
_entity.type
_entity.pdbx_description
1 polymer ?
#
loop_
_entity_poly.entity_id
_entity_poly.type
_entity_poly.pdbx_seq_one_letter_code
_entity_poly.pdbx_strand_id
1 'polypeptide(L)'
;MFIYLKTKKQSFTFSALSRLMVLTLSLSLAFAPVASYAQVLPQTIFNLPAVGTMVPLSAGFTPTIIKGMTIFPDNPLNFDFIIDTGDEGLEGKAFEQESKKLIKYFLASLTVPEEDQWVNLSPYEKDRIVPQSLSLTEMGRDLLAQDYLLKQISASLMYPEEEIGRKFWDRVYTKAQDQFGTTEVPMNTFNKIWIVPNKATLYEKDGNVFILENHLKVMLEEDYIALQEGLKVEKFGLDSRTNDNSKIISGVTSEVVREVLIPEIEREVNEGKNFAKLRQVYNSMLLATWY
;
A
#
# COMPACT_ATOMS: atom_id res chain seq x y z
N MET A 1 -37.18 -42.79 24.14
CA MET A 1 -37.14 -41.41 24.65
C MET A 1 -37.83 -40.43 23.69
N PHE A 2 -39.10 -40.66 23.34
CA PHE A 2 -39.85 -39.79 22.39
C PHE A 2 -41.28 -39.47 22.83
N ILE A 3 -41.74 -40.02 23.96
CA ILE A 3 -43.12 -39.85 24.44
C ILE A 3 -43.28 -38.58 25.29
N TYR A 4 -42.20 -38.02 25.85
CA TYR A 4 -42.26 -36.89 26.78
C TYR A 4 -42.44 -35.51 26.10
N LEU A 5 -42.28 -35.41 24.78
CA LEU A 5 -42.38 -34.13 24.05
C LEU A 5 -43.82 -33.76 23.63
N LYS A 6 -44.77 -34.69 23.68
CA LYS A 6 -46.12 -34.46 23.11
C LYS A 6 -47.09 -33.77 24.07
N THR A 7 -46.85 -33.84 25.38
CA THR A 7 -47.78 -33.33 26.41
C THR A 7 -47.52 -31.88 26.86
N LYS A 8 -46.37 -31.28 26.50
CA LYS A 8 -46.05 -29.90 26.91
C LYS A 8 -46.48 -28.81 25.91
N LYS A 9 -47.04 -29.19 24.76
CA LYS A 9 -47.54 -28.25 23.74
C LYS A 9 -48.83 -27.51 24.13
N GLN A 10 -49.47 -27.87 25.25
CA GLN A 10 -50.72 -27.26 25.73
C GLN A 10 -50.58 -26.49 27.06
N SER A 11 -49.36 -26.26 27.57
CA SER A 11 -49.23 -25.35 28.72
C SER A 11 -49.21 -23.89 28.24
N PHE A 12 -49.98 -23.03 28.90
CA PHE A 12 -50.00 -21.59 28.65
C PHE A 12 -48.59 -20.99 28.61
N THR A 13 -47.69 -21.50 29.45
CA THR A 13 -46.29 -21.08 29.51
C THR A 13 -45.52 -21.37 28.22
N PHE A 14 -45.74 -22.52 27.58
CA PHE A 14 -45.08 -22.86 26.31
C PHE A 14 -45.61 -22.01 25.16
N SER A 15 -46.91 -21.74 25.11
CA SER A 15 -47.49 -20.89 24.07
C SER A 15 -47.06 -19.42 24.22
N ALA A 16 -46.95 -18.92 25.46
CA ALA A 16 -46.45 -17.59 25.76
C ALA A 16 -44.97 -17.42 25.37
N LEU A 17 -44.11 -18.38 25.72
CA LEU A 17 -42.69 -18.38 25.34
C LEU A 17 -42.50 -18.47 23.83
N SER A 18 -43.28 -19.31 23.15
CA SER A 18 -43.24 -19.43 21.68
C SER A 18 -43.66 -18.12 21.00
N ARG A 19 -44.73 -17.47 21.48
CA ARG A 19 -45.18 -16.17 20.97
C ARG A 19 -44.14 -15.07 21.22
N LEU A 20 -43.50 -15.06 22.39
CA LEU A 20 -42.42 -14.11 22.71
C LEU A 20 -41.19 -14.33 21.83
N MET A 21 -40.83 -15.58 21.56
CA MET A 21 -39.72 -15.94 20.68
C MET A 21 -40.00 -15.53 19.22
N VAL A 22 -41.23 -15.76 18.74
CA VAL A 22 -41.64 -15.29 17.41
C VAL A 22 -41.66 -13.77 17.36
N LEU A 23 -42.19 -13.09 18.37
CA LEU A 23 -42.22 -11.62 18.42
C LEU A 23 -40.82 -11.01 18.41
N THR A 24 -39.89 -11.59 19.18
CA THR A 24 -38.49 -11.12 19.22
C THR A 24 -37.76 -11.37 17.89
N LEU A 25 -37.98 -12.51 17.23
CA LEU A 25 -37.45 -12.76 15.88
C LEU A 25 -38.05 -11.81 14.84
N SER A 26 -39.36 -11.54 14.92
CA SER A 26 -40.04 -10.62 14.01
C SER A 26 -39.57 -9.18 14.21
N LEU A 27 -39.33 -8.76 15.46
CA LEU A 27 -38.77 -7.45 15.76
C LEU A 27 -37.31 -7.34 15.27
N SER A 28 -36.49 -8.38 15.45
CA SER A 28 -35.09 -8.37 14.97
C SER A 28 -34.97 -8.39 13.44
N LEU A 29 -36.01 -8.81 12.72
CA LEU A 29 -36.09 -8.70 11.26
C LEU A 29 -36.62 -7.33 10.79
N ALA A 30 -37.50 -6.69 11.57
CA ALA A 30 -38.03 -5.36 11.27
C ALA A 30 -37.00 -4.24 11.53
N PHE A 31 -36.13 -4.43 12.53
CA PHE A 31 -34.94 -3.64 12.73
C PHE A 31 -33.77 -4.41 12.12
N ALA A 32 -33.53 -4.23 10.81
CA ALA A 32 -32.27 -4.68 10.21
C ALA A 32 -31.10 -4.25 11.13
N PRO A 33 -30.09 -5.11 11.38
CA PRO A 33 -28.94 -4.70 12.16
C PRO A 33 -28.42 -3.43 11.52
N VAL A 34 -28.55 -2.30 12.23
CA VAL A 34 -27.94 -1.04 11.82
C VAL A 34 -26.49 -1.40 11.60
N ALA A 35 -26.03 -1.26 10.35
CA ALA A 35 -24.72 -1.72 9.92
C ALA A 35 -23.71 -1.36 11.01
N SER A 36 -23.09 -2.39 11.59
CA SER A 36 -22.16 -2.22 12.69
C SER A 36 -21.07 -1.25 12.20
N TYR A 37 -21.01 -0.05 12.80
CA TYR A 37 -20.12 1.05 12.41
C TYR A 37 -18.62 0.71 12.52
N ALA A 38 -18.26 -0.52 12.90
CA ALA A 38 -16.87 -0.98 12.95
C ALA A 38 -16.21 -1.10 11.56
N GLN A 39 -16.99 -1.25 10.47
CA GLN A 39 -16.43 -1.30 9.11
C GLN A 39 -16.29 0.09 8.44
N VAL A 40 -16.82 1.16 9.04
CA VAL A 40 -16.81 2.51 8.44
C VAL A 40 -15.66 3.36 8.96
N LEU A 41 -15.15 3.09 10.17
CA LEU A 41 -14.15 3.93 10.83
C LEU A 41 -12.73 3.94 10.20
N PRO A 42 -12.18 2.86 9.60
CA PRO A 42 -10.84 2.93 9.02
C PRO A 42 -10.79 3.73 7.71
N GLN A 43 -11.91 3.87 7.01
CA GLN A 43 -11.96 4.45 5.67
C GLN A 43 -11.94 5.98 5.65
N THR A 44 -12.33 6.63 6.76
CA THR A 44 -12.49 8.09 6.82
C THR A 44 -11.21 8.85 7.14
N ILE A 45 -10.16 8.20 7.67
CA ILE A 45 -8.90 8.86 8.04
C ILE A 45 -7.92 8.94 6.86
N PHE A 46 -7.86 7.91 6.02
CA PHE A 46 -6.93 7.83 4.88
C PHE A 46 -7.61 7.91 3.51
N ASN A 47 -8.95 8.00 3.46
CA ASN A 47 -9.74 7.95 2.23
C ASN A 47 -9.35 6.76 1.32
N LEU A 48 -9.06 5.62 1.94
CA LEU A 48 -8.61 4.41 1.25
C LEU A 48 -9.78 3.67 0.61
N PRO A 49 -9.60 3.06 -0.58
CA PRO A 49 -10.63 2.24 -1.21
C PRO A 49 -10.94 1.01 -0.35
N ALA A 50 -12.19 0.55 -0.40
CA ALA A 50 -12.58 -0.70 0.24
C ALA A 50 -11.84 -1.90 -0.38
N VAL A 51 -11.57 -2.92 0.44
CA VAL A 51 -10.83 -4.11 -0.01
C VAL A 51 -11.56 -4.75 -1.20
N GLY A 52 -10.83 -4.95 -2.30
CA GLY A 52 -11.37 -5.54 -3.53
C GLY A 52 -12.06 -4.53 -4.44
N THR A 53 -12.00 -3.24 -4.12
CA THR A 53 -12.42 -2.17 -5.03
C THR A 53 -11.37 -2.00 -6.11
N MET A 54 -11.81 -1.94 -7.36
CA MET A 54 -10.93 -1.62 -8.49
C MET A 54 -10.41 -0.18 -8.36
N VAL A 55 -9.09 -0.03 -8.41
CA VAL A 55 -8.39 1.26 -8.38
C VAL A 55 -7.73 1.48 -9.74
N PRO A 56 -8.25 2.39 -10.58
CA PRO A 56 -7.65 2.68 -11.86
C PRO A 56 -6.35 3.47 -11.69
N LEU A 57 -5.50 3.41 -12.72
CA LEU A 57 -4.39 4.36 -12.88
C LEU A 57 -4.95 5.78 -12.93
N SER A 58 -4.21 6.71 -12.35
CA SER A 58 -4.66 8.09 -12.23
C SER A 58 -3.95 9.00 -13.23
N ALA A 59 -4.51 10.19 -13.45
CA ALA A 59 -3.85 11.21 -14.25
C ALA A 59 -2.58 11.70 -13.54
N GLY A 60 -1.64 12.23 -14.33
CA GLY A 60 -0.45 12.90 -13.82
C GLY A 60 -0.83 14.01 -12.86
N PHE A 61 -0.13 14.09 -11.73
CA PHE A 61 -0.44 15.01 -10.65
C PHE A 61 0.81 15.37 -9.84
N THR A 62 1.03 16.68 -9.68
CA THR A 62 2.08 17.25 -8.85
C THR A 62 1.49 17.66 -7.50
N PRO A 63 1.75 16.92 -6.40
CA PRO A 63 1.27 17.31 -5.08
C PRO A 63 2.03 18.51 -4.51
N THR A 64 1.48 19.14 -3.47
CA THR A 64 2.24 20.05 -2.62
C THR A 64 3.42 19.29 -2.00
N ILE A 65 4.67 19.68 -2.25
CA ILE A 65 5.88 18.94 -1.82
C ILE A 65 6.97 19.88 -1.31
N ILE A 66 7.83 19.38 -0.42
CA ILE A 66 9.06 20.09 -0.08
C ILE A 66 10.05 19.92 -1.23
N LYS A 67 10.53 21.03 -1.79
CA LYS A 67 11.52 21.07 -2.86
C LYS A 67 12.92 21.41 -2.37
N GLY A 68 13.04 21.95 -1.15
CA GLY A 68 14.32 22.33 -0.59
C GLY A 68 14.21 22.82 0.84
N MET A 69 15.37 23.12 1.41
CA MET A 69 15.45 23.75 2.72
C MET A 69 16.68 24.65 2.84
N THR A 70 16.59 25.63 3.72
CA THR A 70 17.70 26.49 4.11
C THR A 70 18.15 26.09 5.52
N ILE A 71 19.44 25.87 5.67
CA ILE A 71 20.09 25.60 6.95
C ILE A 71 20.83 26.82 7.47
N PHE A 72 20.89 26.95 8.79
CA PHE A 72 21.55 28.06 9.46
C PHE A 72 22.71 27.51 10.32
N PRO A 73 23.98 27.63 9.90
CA PRO A 73 25.11 27.05 10.64
C PRO A 73 25.21 27.51 12.10
N ASP A 74 24.82 28.76 12.39
CA ASP A 74 24.82 29.32 13.74
C ASP A 74 23.65 28.83 14.59
N ASN A 75 22.62 28.23 13.99
CA ASN A 75 21.49 27.60 14.67
C ASN A 75 21.03 26.34 13.91
N PRO A 76 21.73 25.20 14.10
CA PRO A 76 21.54 23.99 13.27
C PRO A 76 20.15 23.36 13.32
N LEU A 77 19.35 23.68 14.35
CA LEU A 77 17.98 23.17 14.48
C LEU A 77 16.92 24.14 13.91
N ASN A 78 17.36 25.26 13.35
CA ASN A 78 16.50 26.17 12.60
C ASN A 78 16.51 25.75 11.13
N PHE A 79 15.32 25.61 10.55
CA PHE A 79 15.12 25.20 9.17
C PHE A 79 14.06 26.09 8.53
N ASP A 80 14.34 26.60 7.34
CA ASP A 80 13.30 27.12 6.46
C ASP A 80 13.06 26.10 5.34
N PHE A 81 11.80 25.79 5.04
CA PHE A 81 11.45 24.85 3.97
C PHE A 81 10.90 25.58 2.76
N ILE A 82 11.35 25.16 1.59
CA ILE A 82 10.86 25.62 0.29
C ILE A 82 9.81 24.62 -0.18
N ILE A 83 8.56 25.06 -0.24
CA ILE A 83 7.42 24.21 -0.59
C ILE A 83 6.87 24.65 -1.94
N ASP A 84 6.73 23.69 -2.83
CA ASP A 84 6.03 23.82 -4.10
C ASP A 84 4.59 23.34 -3.89
N THR A 85 3.60 24.16 -4.24
CA THR A 85 2.17 23.83 -4.08
C THR A 85 1.63 22.94 -5.20
N GLY A 86 2.41 22.72 -6.26
CA GLY A 86 2.05 21.87 -7.37
C GLY A 86 0.68 22.22 -7.98
N ASP A 87 -0.07 21.19 -8.39
CA ASP A 87 -1.37 21.33 -9.03
C ASP A 87 -2.49 21.67 -8.03
N GLU A 88 -2.25 21.51 -6.72
CA GLU A 88 -3.23 21.81 -5.69
C GLU A 88 -3.40 23.30 -5.47
N GLY A 89 -2.33 24.09 -5.67
CA GLY A 89 -2.36 25.53 -5.47
C GLY A 89 -2.82 25.93 -4.07
N LEU A 90 -2.43 25.16 -3.04
CA LEU A 90 -2.92 25.37 -1.68
C LEU A 90 -2.54 26.77 -1.16
N GLU A 91 -3.49 27.40 -0.49
CA GLU A 91 -3.31 28.72 0.14
C GLU A 91 -3.81 28.74 1.59
N GLY A 92 -3.37 29.77 2.34
CA GLY A 92 -3.83 30.06 3.69
C GLY A 92 -3.71 28.87 4.65
N LYS A 93 -4.81 28.54 5.34
CA LYS A 93 -4.82 27.47 6.35
C LYS A 93 -4.56 26.08 5.77
N ALA A 94 -5.01 25.80 4.54
CA ALA A 94 -4.79 24.51 3.91
C ALA A 94 -3.31 24.30 3.60
N PHE A 95 -2.66 25.33 3.05
CA PHE A 95 -1.20 25.34 2.84
C PHE A 95 -0.44 25.15 4.15
N GLU A 96 -0.82 25.87 5.21
CA GLU A 96 -0.15 25.75 6.51
C GLU A 96 -0.26 24.32 7.09
N GLN A 97 -1.43 23.69 6.96
CA GLN A 97 -1.66 22.33 7.45
C GLN A 97 -0.85 21.30 6.67
N GLU A 98 -0.87 21.37 5.33
CA GLU A 98 -0.08 20.45 4.50
C GLU A 98 1.42 20.67 4.72
N SER A 99 1.88 21.92 4.79
CA SER A 99 3.27 22.26 5.10
C SER A 99 3.73 21.64 6.42
N LYS A 100 2.93 21.77 7.49
CA LYS A 100 3.22 21.14 8.79
C LYS A 100 3.32 19.63 8.69
N LYS A 101 2.47 18.99 7.87
CA LYS A 101 2.52 17.54 7.63
C LYS A 101 3.82 17.14 6.93
N LEU A 102 4.23 17.86 5.88
CA LEU A 102 5.49 17.59 5.18
C LEU A 102 6.72 17.77 6.09
N ILE A 103 6.71 18.78 6.96
CA ILE A 103 7.76 19.00 7.95
C ILE A 103 7.80 17.86 8.98
N LYS A 104 6.64 17.35 9.42
CA LYS A 104 6.61 16.16 10.29
C LYS A 104 7.21 14.92 9.61
N TYR A 105 7.05 14.76 8.30
CA TYR A 105 7.73 13.67 7.58
C TYR A 105 9.24 13.84 7.59
N PHE A 106 9.73 15.05 7.39
CA PHE A 106 11.17 15.35 7.47
C PHE A 106 11.70 15.01 8.87
N LEU A 107 11.03 15.50 9.93
CA LEU A 107 11.42 15.23 11.31
C LEU A 107 11.31 13.73 11.68
N ALA A 108 10.29 13.03 11.18
CA ALA A 108 10.18 11.59 11.35
C ALA A 108 11.37 10.87 10.69
N SER A 109 11.71 11.24 9.45
CA SER A 109 12.85 10.68 8.73
C SER A 109 14.19 10.97 9.42
N LEU A 110 14.33 12.14 10.05
CA LEU A 110 15.53 12.52 10.80
C LEU A 110 15.68 11.75 12.13
N THR A 111 14.58 11.27 12.70
CA THR A 111 14.55 10.66 14.05
C THR A 111 14.35 9.15 14.05
N VAL A 112 14.05 8.55 12.89
CA VAL A 112 13.89 7.11 12.71
C VAL A 112 15.13 6.56 12.00
N PRO A 113 15.80 5.52 12.52
CA PRO A 113 16.94 4.89 11.85
C PRO A 113 16.61 4.48 10.42
N GLU A 114 17.55 4.62 9.49
CA GLU A 114 17.34 4.35 8.06
C GLU A 114 16.84 2.91 7.83
N GLU A 115 17.40 1.94 8.57
CA GLU A 115 17.02 0.53 8.52
C GLU A 115 15.57 0.25 9.00
N ASP A 116 14.95 1.21 9.68
CA ASP A 116 13.57 1.16 10.16
C ASP A 116 12.58 1.89 9.23
N GLN A 117 13.06 2.53 8.15
CA GLN A 117 12.22 3.33 7.24
C GLN A 117 11.56 2.49 6.13
N TRP A 118 10.83 1.45 6.52
CA TRP A 118 10.11 0.57 5.58
C TRP A 118 8.76 0.11 6.12
N VAL A 119 7.89 -0.31 5.21
CA VAL A 119 6.58 -0.90 5.50
C VAL A 119 6.33 -2.11 4.59
N ASN A 120 5.50 -3.04 5.03
CA ASN A 120 5.19 -4.25 4.30
C ASN A 120 3.85 -4.87 4.72
N LEU A 121 2.80 -4.75 3.92
CA LEU A 121 1.52 -5.44 4.16
C LEU A 121 1.46 -6.81 3.47
N SER A 122 2.44 -7.68 3.70
CA SER A 122 2.41 -9.05 3.17
C SER A 122 1.48 -9.94 4.01
N PRO A 123 0.52 -10.67 3.40
CA PRO A 123 -0.35 -11.61 4.12
C PRO A 123 0.41 -12.72 4.86
N TYR A 124 1.63 -13.02 4.41
CA TYR A 124 2.49 -14.08 4.94
C TYR A 124 3.44 -13.59 6.04
N GLU A 125 3.59 -12.28 6.23
CA GLU A 125 4.54 -11.67 7.17
C GLU A 125 3.82 -10.80 8.22
N LYS A 126 2.89 -11.40 8.97
CA LYS A 126 2.02 -10.69 9.93
C LYS A 126 2.77 -9.93 11.04
N ASP A 127 3.96 -10.40 11.40
CA ASP A 127 4.78 -9.80 12.45
C ASP A 127 5.80 -8.78 11.89
N ARG A 128 5.80 -8.56 10.57
CA ARG A 128 6.76 -7.70 9.87
C ARG A 128 6.03 -6.71 8.95
N ILE A 129 5.27 -5.83 9.60
CA ILE A 129 4.42 -4.84 8.93
C ILE A 129 5.08 -3.46 8.86
N VAL A 130 5.53 -2.95 10.01
CA VAL A 130 6.18 -1.65 10.14
C VAL A 130 7.02 -1.67 11.42
N PRO A 131 8.25 -1.12 11.42
CA PRO A 131 9.04 -0.96 12.63
C PRO A 131 8.34 -0.09 13.69
N GLN A 132 8.57 -0.38 14.97
CA GLN A 132 7.88 0.32 16.05
C GLN A 132 8.15 1.83 16.03
N SER A 133 9.40 2.23 15.83
CA SER A 133 9.86 3.62 15.69
C SER A 133 9.04 4.38 14.64
N LEU A 134 8.88 3.79 13.45
CA LEU A 134 8.14 4.38 12.34
C LEU A 134 6.62 4.36 12.57
N SER A 135 6.08 3.27 13.14
CA SER A 135 4.63 3.05 13.33
C SER A 135 3.92 4.15 14.13
N LEU A 136 4.66 4.78 15.05
CA LEU A 136 4.15 5.84 15.92
C LEU A 136 3.96 7.16 15.16
N THR A 137 4.66 7.33 14.04
CA THR A 137 4.66 8.55 13.24
C THR A 137 3.49 8.62 12.26
N GLU A 138 3.13 9.84 11.84
CA GLU A 138 2.18 10.03 10.73
C GLU A 138 2.75 9.47 9.41
N MET A 139 4.06 9.62 9.19
CA MET A 139 4.79 9.07 8.05
C MET A 139 4.59 7.56 7.90
N GLY A 140 4.79 6.79 8.97
CA GLY A 140 4.64 5.34 8.93
C GLY A 140 3.23 4.87 8.59
N ARG A 141 2.21 5.56 9.11
CA ARG A 141 0.81 5.26 8.79
C ARG A 141 0.48 5.58 7.33
N ASP A 142 0.97 6.71 6.83
CA ASP A 142 0.76 7.08 5.42
C ASP A 142 1.51 6.12 4.49
N LEU A 143 2.74 5.71 4.80
CA LEU A 143 3.46 4.70 4.03
C LEU A 143 2.70 3.36 3.98
N LEU A 144 2.13 2.89 5.10
CA LEU A 144 1.27 1.70 5.10
C LEU A 144 0.04 1.87 4.19
N ALA A 145 -0.57 3.05 4.20
CA ALA A 145 -1.69 3.36 3.30
C ALA A 145 -1.27 3.31 1.82
N GLN A 146 -0.05 3.77 1.50
CA GLN A 146 0.50 3.69 0.13
C GLN A 146 0.81 2.24 -0.28
N ASP A 147 1.32 1.41 0.62
CA ASP A 147 1.55 -0.01 0.35
C ASP A 147 0.22 -0.79 0.16
N TYR A 148 -0.85 -0.39 0.87
CA TYR A 148 -2.19 -0.90 0.60
C TYR A 148 -2.69 -0.51 -0.80
N LEU A 149 -2.50 0.74 -1.22
CA LEU A 149 -2.87 1.21 -2.56
C LEU A 149 -2.07 0.47 -3.65
N LEU A 150 -0.79 0.22 -3.43
CA LEU A 150 0.05 -0.58 -4.33
C LEU A 150 -0.56 -1.96 -4.58
N LYS A 151 -1.07 -2.61 -3.53
CA LYS A 151 -1.72 -3.92 -3.67
C LYS A 151 -3.05 -3.85 -4.42
N GLN A 152 -3.89 -2.86 -4.13
CA GLN A 152 -5.16 -2.68 -4.84
C GLN A 152 -4.94 -2.36 -6.32
N ILE A 153 -4.01 -1.46 -6.65
CA ILE A 153 -3.67 -1.11 -8.03
C ILE A 153 -3.09 -2.32 -8.77
N SER A 154 -2.14 -3.04 -8.16
CA SER A 154 -1.56 -4.25 -8.76
C SER A 154 -2.63 -5.30 -9.08
N ALA A 155 -3.57 -5.52 -8.16
CA ALA A 155 -4.71 -6.40 -8.39
C ALA A 155 -5.62 -5.89 -9.52
N SER A 156 -5.87 -4.58 -9.56
CA SER A 156 -6.71 -3.95 -10.59
C SER A 156 -6.10 -4.05 -11.99
N LEU A 157 -4.79 -3.90 -12.11
CA LEU A 157 -4.08 -4.05 -13.38
C LEU A 157 -4.06 -5.50 -13.89
N MET A 158 -4.24 -6.48 -13.02
CA MET A 158 -4.37 -7.90 -13.38
C MET A 158 -5.81 -8.31 -13.72
N TYR A 159 -6.79 -7.41 -13.64
CA TYR A 159 -8.18 -7.76 -13.89
C TYR A 159 -8.42 -8.05 -15.39
N PRO A 160 -8.82 -9.29 -15.76
CA PRO A 160 -8.77 -9.77 -17.14
C PRO A 160 -9.73 -9.06 -18.10
N GLU A 161 -10.70 -8.28 -17.60
CA GLU A 161 -11.63 -7.55 -18.46
C GLU A 161 -11.15 -6.12 -18.78
N GLU A 162 -10.08 -5.65 -18.14
CA GLU A 162 -9.43 -4.37 -18.47
C GLU A 162 -8.32 -4.55 -19.52
N GLU A 163 -7.95 -3.47 -20.20
CA GLU A 163 -6.97 -3.54 -21.30
C GLU A 163 -5.61 -4.09 -20.86
N ILE A 164 -5.06 -3.57 -19.76
CA ILE A 164 -3.77 -4.00 -19.22
C ILE A 164 -3.86 -5.45 -18.72
N GLY A 165 -4.96 -5.80 -18.05
CA GLY A 165 -5.16 -7.16 -17.55
C GLY A 165 -5.33 -8.18 -18.68
N ARG A 166 -6.05 -7.86 -19.76
CA ARG A 166 -6.09 -8.70 -20.97
C ARG A 166 -4.69 -8.95 -21.51
N LYS A 167 -3.91 -7.88 -21.73
CA LYS A 167 -2.52 -7.98 -22.21
C LYS A 167 -1.65 -8.85 -21.29
N PHE A 168 -1.83 -8.70 -19.98
CA PHE A 168 -1.16 -9.53 -18.97
C PHE A 168 -1.51 -11.02 -19.15
N TRP A 169 -2.79 -11.37 -19.14
CA TRP A 169 -3.23 -12.76 -19.22
C TRP A 169 -2.93 -13.40 -20.58
N ASP A 170 -3.10 -12.68 -21.68
CA ASP A 170 -2.74 -13.16 -23.02
C ASP A 170 -1.25 -13.55 -23.09
N ARG A 171 -0.37 -12.74 -22.49
CA ARG A 171 1.07 -13.00 -22.46
C ARG A 171 1.44 -14.15 -21.51
N VAL A 172 0.76 -14.24 -20.37
CA VAL A 172 0.88 -15.40 -19.45
C VAL A 172 0.52 -16.70 -20.17
N TYR A 173 -0.63 -16.76 -20.83
CA TYR A 173 -1.07 -17.97 -21.54
C TYR A 173 -0.17 -18.33 -22.72
N THR A 174 0.29 -17.32 -23.47
CA THR A 174 1.24 -17.52 -24.58
C THR A 174 2.54 -18.15 -24.09
N LYS A 175 3.16 -17.58 -23.04
CA LYS A 175 4.39 -18.13 -22.46
C LYS A 175 4.19 -19.52 -21.84
N ALA A 176 3.05 -19.76 -21.19
CA ALA A 176 2.73 -21.07 -20.64
C ALA A 176 2.61 -22.13 -21.74
N GLN A 177 1.93 -21.81 -22.85
CA GLN A 177 1.80 -22.68 -24.01
C GLN A 177 3.17 -22.97 -24.65
N ASP A 178 4.02 -21.95 -24.81
CA ASP A 178 5.34 -22.10 -25.41
C ASP A 178 6.29 -22.96 -24.56
N GLN A 179 6.23 -22.83 -23.23
CA GLN A 179 7.14 -23.53 -22.31
C GLN A 179 6.63 -24.92 -21.90
N PHE A 180 5.33 -25.10 -21.72
CA PHE A 180 4.74 -26.30 -21.13
C PHE A 180 3.80 -27.05 -22.09
N GLY A 181 3.51 -26.51 -23.27
CA GLY A 181 2.59 -27.11 -24.24
C GLY A 181 1.12 -27.07 -23.83
N THR A 182 0.79 -26.36 -22.74
CA THR A 182 -0.57 -26.21 -22.21
C THR A 182 -0.77 -24.84 -21.55
N THR A 183 -2.01 -24.37 -21.53
CA THR A 183 -2.44 -23.18 -20.78
C THR A 183 -3.01 -23.51 -19.40
N GLU A 184 -3.25 -24.79 -19.10
CA GLU A 184 -3.81 -25.27 -17.82
C GLU A 184 -2.73 -25.46 -16.75
N VAL A 185 -2.01 -24.38 -16.45
CA VAL A 185 -0.91 -24.39 -15.48
C VAL A 185 -1.35 -23.72 -14.18
N PRO A 186 -1.14 -24.32 -12.99
CA PRO A 186 -1.45 -23.66 -11.72
C PRO A 186 -0.58 -22.42 -11.50
N MET A 187 -1.11 -21.22 -11.77
CA MET A 187 -0.34 -19.98 -11.67
C MET A 187 -0.38 -19.40 -10.25
N ASN A 188 0.80 -19.09 -9.70
CA ASN A 188 0.88 -18.15 -8.58
C ASN A 188 0.92 -16.73 -9.14
N THR A 189 -0.15 -15.96 -8.93
CA THR A 189 -0.23 -14.53 -9.32
C THR A 189 0.14 -13.59 -8.17
N PHE A 190 0.38 -14.12 -6.98
CA PHE A 190 0.86 -13.32 -5.87
C PHE A 190 2.35 -13.02 -6.07
N ASN A 191 2.62 -11.89 -6.69
CA ASN A 191 3.95 -11.33 -6.84
C ASN A 191 4.08 -10.15 -5.89
N LYS A 192 5.05 -10.21 -4.99
CA LYS A 192 5.33 -9.09 -4.09
C LYS A 192 6.11 -8.03 -4.86
N ILE A 193 5.56 -6.82 -4.83
CA ILE A 193 6.07 -5.65 -5.55
C ILE A 193 6.58 -4.66 -4.50
N TRP A 194 7.81 -4.22 -4.70
CA TRP A 194 8.49 -3.24 -3.86
C TRP A 194 8.58 -1.90 -4.58
N ILE A 195 8.46 -0.82 -3.81
CA ILE A 195 8.84 0.52 -4.24
C ILE A 195 10.07 0.91 -3.43
N VAL A 196 11.15 1.28 -4.09
CA VAL A 196 12.42 1.62 -3.44
C VAL A 196 13.00 2.93 -4.00
N PRO A 197 13.81 3.65 -3.21
CA PRO A 197 14.62 4.75 -3.75
C PRO A 197 15.50 4.29 -4.93
N ASN A 198 15.61 5.11 -5.97
CA ASN A 198 16.46 4.81 -7.14
C ASN A 198 17.54 5.88 -7.35
N LYS A 199 17.13 7.04 -7.86
CA LYS A 199 18.00 8.18 -8.11
C LYS A 199 17.45 9.39 -7.37
N ALA A 200 18.35 10.19 -6.82
CA ALA A 200 18.05 11.50 -6.28
C ALA A 200 19.27 12.41 -6.50
N THR A 201 19.01 13.63 -6.98
CA THR A 201 20.03 14.65 -7.19
C THR A 201 19.66 15.86 -6.37
N LEU A 202 20.50 16.19 -5.38
CA LEU A 202 20.37 17.38 -4.55
C LEU A 202 21.46 18.38 -4.93
N TYR A 203 21.10 19.67 -4.89
CA TYR A 203 22.01 20.77 -5.16
C TYR A 203 22.09 21.68 -3.94
N GLU A 204 23.31 21.85 -3.43
CA GLU A 204 23.58 22.73 -2.29
C GLU A 204 24.27 24.01 -2.77
N LYS A 205 23.78 25.16 -2.29
CA LYS A 205 24.40 26.47 -2.51
C LYS A 205 24.04 27.46 -1.41
N ASP A 206 25.04 28.12 -0.84
CA ASP A 206 24.89 29.23 0.11
C ASP A 206 23.94 28.88 1.29
N GLY A 207 24.07 27.67 1.85
CA GLY A 207 23.21 27.17 2.94
C GLY A 207 21.81 26.72 2.51
N ASN A 208 21.53 26.68 1.21
CA ASN A 208 20.27 26.19 0.66
C ASN A 208 20.49 24.85 -0.04
N VAL A 209 19.54 23.94 0.11
CA VAL A 209 19.53 22.63 -0.54
C VAL A 209 18.26 22.50 -1.35
N PHE A 210 18.39 22.04 -2.58
CA PHE A 210 17.29 21.85 -3.51
C PHE A 210 17.27 20.41 -4.04
N ILE A 211 16.09 19.82 -4.11
CA ILE A 211 15.87 18.55 -4.80
C ILE A 211 15.62 18.87 -6.28
N LEU A 212 16.58 18.49 -7.14
CA LEU A 212 16.49 18.72 -8.59
C LEU A 212 15.71 17.59 -9.28
N GLU A 213 16.10 16.36 -8.99
CA GLU A 213 15.49 15.16 -9.55
C GLU A 213 15.38 14.09 -8.48
N ASN A 214 14.32 13.29 -8.54
CA ASN A 214 14.23 12.04 -7.81
C ASN A 214 13.36 11.04 -8.58
N HIS A 215 13.54 9.75 -8.30
CA HIS A 215 12.76 8.67 -8.91
C HIS A 215 12.67 7.49 -7.95
N LEU A 216 11.49 6.90 -7.85
CA LEU A 216 11.23 5.65 -7.14
C LEU A 216 11.23 4.49 -8.14
N LYS A 217 11.99 3.44 -7.87
CA LYS A 217 11.98 2.21 -8.67
C LYS A 217 10.90 1.28 -8.16
N VAL A 218 10.20 0.63 -9.07
CA VAL A 218 9.30 -0.48 -8.75
C VAL A 218 9.93 -1.77 -9.24
N MET A 219 9.95 -2.79 -8.39
CA MET A 219 10.58 -4.07 -8.68
C MET A 219 9.88 -5.23 -8.00
N LEU A 220 10.10 -6.43 -8.50
CA LEU A 220 9.63 -7.66 -7.86
C LEU A 220 10.54 -8.02 -6.67
N GLU A 221 10.05 -8.87 -5.78
CA GLU A 221 10.82 -9.30 -4.61
C GLU A 221 12.12 -10.03 -4.96
N GLU A 222 12.14 -10.83 -6.03
CA GLU A 222 13.37 -11.49 -6.48
C GLU A 222 14.44 -10.47 -6.89
N ASP A 223 14.02 -9.42 -7.60
CA ASP A 223 14.91 -8.35 -8.06
C ASP A 223 15.40 -7.49 -6.87
N TYR A 224 14.54 -7.27 -5.88
CA TYR A 224 14.87 -6.56 -4.64
C TYR A 224 15.88 -7.32 -3.79
N ILE A 225 15.68 -8.62 -3.58
CA ILE A 225 16.62 -9.47 -2.82
C ILE A 225 17.98 -9.50 -3.51
N ALA A 226 17.99 -9.68 -4.84
CA ALA A 226 19.23 -9.67 -5.62
C ALA A 226 19.98 -8.33 -5.50
N LEU A 227 19.26 -7.20 -5.48
CA LEU A 227 19.83 -5.88 -5.24
C LEU A 227 20.48 -5.78 -3.86
N GLN A 228 19.81 -6.27 -2.80
CA GLN A 228 20.32 -6.21 -1.44
C GLN A 228 21.55 -7.10 -1.22
N GLU A 229 21.57 -8.30 -1.80
CA GLU A 229 22.74 -9.18 -1.77
C GLU A 229 23.95 -8.50 -2.42
N GLY A 230 23.75 -7.79 -3.54
CA GLY A 230 24.78 -6.97 -4.18
C GLY A 230 25.28 -5.82 -3.30
N LEU A 231 24.41 -5.25 -2.47
CA LEU A 231 24.71 -4.15 -1.54
C LEU A 231 25.27 -4.61 -0.18
N LYS A 232 25.42 -5.91 0.07
CA LYS A 232 25.83 -6.50 1.36
C LYS A 232 24.95 -6.10 2.54
N VAL A 233 23.68 -5.78 2.29
CA VAL A 233 22.69 -5.54 3.35
C VAL A 233 22.21 -6.92 3.81
N GLU A 234 22.56 -7.32 5.03
CA GLU A 234 22.16 -8.63 5.55
C GLU A 234 20.65 -8.72 5.87
N LYS A 235 20.06 -9.82 5.38
CA LYS A 235 18.78 -10.48 5.72
C LYS A 235 17.50 -10.02 5.01
N PHE A 236 17.14 -10.75 3.96
CA PHE A 236 15.73 -11.04 3.64
C PHE A 236 15.52 -12.54 3.44
N GLY A 237 14.56 -13.08 4.20
CA GLY A 237 14.32 -14.51 4.37
C GLY A 237 13.57 -15.13 3.20
N LEU A 238 14.17 -16.15 2.60
CA LEU A 238 13.49 -17.11 1.72
C LEU A 238 12.93 -18.25 2.57
N ASP A 239 11.78 -18.05 3.21
CA ASP A 239 10.97 -19.18 3.69
C ASP A 239 9.83 -19.43 2.71
N SER A 240 10.16 -20.06 1.59
CA SER A 240 9.18 -20.76 0.75
C SER A 240 9.84 -21.97 0.12
N ARG A 241 9.82 -23.09 0.85
CA ARG A 241 10.05 -24.43 0.31
C ARG A 241 8.84 -24.83 -0.55
N THR A 242 8.97 -24.79 -1.86
CA THR A 242 8.02 -25.43 -2.78
C THR A 242 8.77 -26.15 -3.91
N ASN A 243 8.17 -27.24 -4.41
CA ASN A 243 8.74 -28.18 -5.37
C ASN A 243 9.23 -27.53 -6.69
N ASP A 244 10.18 -28.17 -7.38
CA ASP A 244 10.84 -27.64 -8.60
C ASP A 244 9.87 -27.13 -9.68
N ASN A 245 8.72 -27.80 -9.88
CA ASN A 245 7.74 -27.38 -10.88
C ASN A 245 7.04 -26.05 -10.54
N SER A 246 6.85 -25.72 -9.25
CA SER A 246 6.25 -24.43 -8.87
C SER A 246 7.20 -23.24 -9.06
N LYS A 247 8.52 -23.46 -9.04
CA LYS A 247 9.53 -22.42 -9.30
C LYS A 247 9.57 -21.98 -10.77
N ILE A 248 9.41 -22.92 -11.70
CA ILE A 248 9.43 -22.61 -13.14
C ILE A 248 8.15 -21.83 -13.52
N ILE A 249 7.01 -22.23 -12.97
CA ILE A 249 5.71 -21.60 -13.21
C ILE A 249 5.64 -20.19 -12.60
N SER A 250 6.17 -20.00 -11.38
CA SER A 250 6.27 -18.66 -10.80
C SER A 250 7.15 -17.76 -11.66
N GLY A 251 8.23 -18.28 -12.25
CA GLY A 251 9.11 -17.53 -13.15
C GLY A 251 8.40 -16.94 -14.37
N VAL A 252 7.48 -17.69 -14.99
CA VAL A 252 6.66 -17.18 -16.12
C VAL A 252 5.80 -16.01 -15.68
N THR A 253 5.08 -16.14 -14.56
CA THR A 253 4.25 -15.03 -14.06
C THR A 253 5.10 -13.81 -13.72
N SER A 254 6.22 -14.00 -13.01
CA SER A 254 7.11 -12.92 -12.61
C SER A 254 7.71 -12.20 -13.82
N GLU A 255 8.07 -12.91 -14.89
CA GLU A 255 8.53 -12.29 -16.14
C GLU A 255 7.44 -11.41 -16.76
N VAL A 256 6.20 -11.91 -16.86
CA VAL A 256 5.10 -11.11 -17.43
C VAL A 256 4.75 -9.92 -16.54
N VAL A 257 4.76 -10.08 -15.21
CA VAL A 257 4.58 -8.95 -14.28
C VAL A 257 5.65 -7.90 -14.53
N ARG A 258 6.91 -8.31 -14.66
CA ARG A 258 8.04 -7.40 -14.92
C ARG A 258 7.89 -6.64 -16.24
N GLU A 259 7.36 -7.28 -17.28
CA GLU A 259 7.21 -6.69 -18.61
C GLU A 259 5.96 -5.82 -18.75
N VAL A 260 4.85 -6.21 -18.12
CA VAL A 260 3.52 -5.60 -18.35
C VAL A 260 3.07 -4.69 -17.21
N LEU A 261 3.25 -5.11 -15.96
CA LEU A 261 2.71 -4.39 -14.81
C LEU A 261 3.71 -3.39 -14.21
N ILE A 262 4.97 -3.80 -14.04
CA ILE A 262 5.98 -2.97 -13.38
C ILE A 262 6.13 -1.60 -14.06
N PRO A 263 6.18 -1.46 -15.40
CA PRO A 263 6.26 -0.14 -16.04
C PRO A 263 5.07 0.77 -15.72
N GLU A 264 3.85 0.23 -15.72
CA GLU A 264 2.64 1.01 -15.42
C GLU A 264 2.55 1.40 -13.95
N ILE A 265 2.95 0.50 -13.04
CA ILE A 265 2.99 0.80 -11.61
C ILE A 265 4.09 1.82 -11.31
N GLU A 266 5.28 1.71 -11.92
CA GLU A 266 6.37 2.67 -11.76
C GLU A 266 5.97 4.07 -12.24
N ARG A 267 5.27 4.15 -13.37
CA ARG A 267 4.69 5.40 -13.87
C ARG A 267 3.66 5.97 -12.88
N GLU A 268 2.74 5.14 -12.39
CA GLU A 268 1.73 5.55 -11.41
C GLU A 268 2.35 6.04 -10.09
N VAL A 269 3.42 5.39 -9.63
CA VAL A 269 4.17 5.76 -8.42
C VAL A 269 4.83 7.14 -8.58
N ASN A 270 5.45 7.41 -9.72
CA ASN A 270 6.22 8.64 -9.94
C ASN A 270 5.38 9.82 -10.47
N GLU A 271 4.24 9.56 -11.12
CA GLU A 271 3.46 10.59 -11.80
C GLU A 271 2.00 10.64 -11.33
N GLY A 272 1.41 9.48 -11.00
CA GLY A 272 -0.02 9.37 -10.71
C GLY A 272 -0.42 10.00 -9.38
N LYS A 273 -1.65 10.53 -9.32
CA LYS A 273 -2.28 11.06 -8.10
C LYS A 273 -2.38 10.05 -6.97
N ASN A 274 -2.56 8.75 -7.24
CA ASN A 274 -2.71 7.76 -6.17
C ASN A 274 -1.50 7.69 -5.22
N PHE A 275 -0.29 7.91 -5.75
CA PHE A 275 0.97 7.89 -5.00
C PHE A 275 1.53 9.28 -4.67
N ALA A 276 0.70 10.32 -4.75
CA ALA A 276 1.09 11.69 -4.42
C ALA A 276 1.68 11.80 -3.00
N LYS A 277 1.06 11.11 -2.03
CA LYS A 277 1.50 11.09 -0.63
C LYS A 277 2.84 10.37 -0.45
N LEU A 278 3.08 9.29 -1.21
CA LEU A 278 4.38 8.62 -1.23
C LEU A 278 5.50 9.57 -1.70
N ARG A 279 5.25 10.34 -2.77
CA ARG A 279 6.23 11.32 -3.27
C ARG A 279 6.50 12.45 -2.28
N GLN A 280 5.47 12.91 -1.56
CA GLN A 280 5.63 13.86 -0.46
C GLN A 280 6.55 13.33 0.64
N VAL A 281 6.30 12.10 1.11
CA VAL A 281 7.16 11.45 2.11
C VAL A 281 8.58 11.31 1.59
N TYR A 282 8.75 10.85 0.35
CA TYR A 282 10.07 10.61 -0.23
C TYR A 282 10.90 11.90 -0.34
N ASN A 283 10.31 13.02 -0.74
CA ASN A 283 11.04 14.29 -0.82
C ASN A 283 11.48 14.79 0.57
N SER A 284 10.62 14.66 1.59
CA SER A 284 11.00 14.96 2.96
C SER A 284 12.13 14.06 3.47
N MET A 285 12.09 12.77 3.12
CA MET A 285 13.12 11.78 3.47
C MET A 285 14.46 12.12 2.82
N LEU A 286 14.48 12.53 1.54
CA LEU A 286 15.71 12.92 0.84
C LEU A 286 16.44 14.08 1.52
N LEU A 287 15.71 15.10 1.98
CA LEU A 287 16.33 16.22 2.71
C LEU A 287 16.83 15.79 4.08
N ALA A 288 16.10 14.90 4.77
CA ALA A 288 16.53 14.38 6.07
C ALA A 288 17.78 13.48 5.96
N THR A 289 17.88 12.66 4.91
CA THR A 289 19.06 11.83 4.64
C THR A 289 20.28 12.67 4.23
N TRP A 290 20.07 13.83 3.60
CA TRP A 290 21.14 14.74 3.23
C TRP A 290 21.73 15.49 4.45
N TYR A 291 20.89 15.84 5.43
CA TYR A 291 21.25 16.61 6.61
C TYR A 291 21.98 15.77 7.67
#